data_AF-A0A1T3MSG3-F1
#
_entry.id   AF-A0A1T3MSG3-F1
#
_cell.length_a   1.000
_cell.length_b   1.000
_cell.length_c   1.000
_cell.angle_alpha   90.00
_cell.angle_beta   90.00
_cell.angle_gamma   90.00
#
_symmetry.space_group_name_H-M   'P 1'
#
loop_
_entity.id
_entity.type
_entity.pdbx_description
1 polymer ?
#
loop_
_entity_poly.entity_id
_entity_poly.type
_entity_poly.pdbx_seq_one_letter_code
_entity_poly.pdbx_strand_id
1 'polypeptide(L)' 'MKKLRQLSRNDLKNVKGSAACSMWYNHTASCGVSYGLCFDNYTSIDDMQKAVDDLDKIKC' A
#
# COMPACT_ATOMS: atom_id res chain seq x y z
N MET A 1 -11.92 -7.48 -19.43
CA MET A 1 -11.02 -7.64 -18.26
C MET A 1 -9.65 -8.07 -18.75
N LYS A 2 -8.57 -7.37 -18.39
CA LYS A 2 -7.21 -7.80 -18.76
C LYS A 2 -6.87 -9.08 -17.98
N LYS A 3 -6.44 -10.14 -18.67
CA LYS A 3 -5.95 -11.38 -18.01
C LYS A 3 -4.61 -11.05 -17.35
N LEU A 4 -4.56 -11.11 -16.02
CA LEU A 4 -3.32 -10.91 -15.28
C LEU A 4 -2.46 -12.17 -15.40
N ARG A 5 -1.16 -11.99 -15.69
CA ARG A 5 -0.21 -13.09 -15.79
C ARG A 5 0.17 -13.55 -14.38
N GLN A 6 -0.03 -14.84 -14.10
CA GLN A 6 0.45 -15.45 -12.86
C GLN A 6 1.96 -15.67 -12.95
N LEU A 7 2.72 -15.14 -11.99
CA LEU A 7 4.18 -15.27 -11.93
C LEU A 7 4.57 -16.56 -11.19
N SER A 8 5.61 -17.25 -11.67
CA SER A 8 6.18 -18.39 -10.95
C SER A 8 7.01 -17.94 -9.75
N ARG A 9 7.33 -18.87 -8.83
CA ARG A 9 8.22 -18.58 -7.69
C ARG A 9 9.61 -18.08 -8.11
N ASN A 10 10.12 -18.54 -9.24
CA ASN A 10 11.41 -18.09 -9.75
C ASN A 10 11.31 -16.70 -10.40
N ASP A 11 10.18 -16.40 -11.05
CA ASP A 11 9.91 -15.06 -11.58
C ASP A 11 9.80 -14.05 -10.44
N LEU A 12 9.13 -14.41 -9.34
CA LEU A 12 8.99 -13.57 -8.14
C LEU A 12 10.34 -13.14 -7.52
N LYS A 13 11.37 -13.99 -7.57
CA LYS A 13 12.71 -13.66 -7.08
C LYS A 13 13.42 -12.60 -7.93
N ASN A 14 13.05 -12.53 -9.22
CA ASN A 14 13.60 -11.59 -10.19
C ASN A 14 12.70 -10.38 -10.43
N VAL A 15 11.51 -10.35 -9.82
CA VAL A 15 10.78 -9.11 -9.62
C VAL A 15 11.70 -8.27 -8.76
N LYS A 16 12.34 -7.27 -9.38
CA LYS A 16 12.97 -6.19 -8.66
C LYS A 16 11.87 -5.66 -7.74
N GLY A 17 11.94 -6.00 -6.46
CA GLY A 17 11.12 -5.36 -5.44
C GLY A 17 11.46 -3.89 -5.56
N SER A 18 10.60 -3.16 -6.27
CA SER A 18 10.76 -1.74 -6.51
C SER A 18 11.00 -1.10 -5.15
N ALA A 19 12.16 -0.47 -5.00
CA ALA A 19 12.64 0.39 -3.92
C ALA A 19 11.97 0.21 -2.54
N ALA A 20 12.77 0.01 -1.49
CA ALA A 20 12.30 0.31 -0.14
C ALA A 20 11.59 1.68 -0.16
N CYS A 21 10.35 1.73 0.31
CA CYS A 21 9.54 2.95 0.24
C CYS A 21 10.35 4.13 0.77
N SER A 22 10.36 5.24 0.04
CA SER A 22 11.11 6.43 0.45
C SER A 22 10.62 6.96 1.80
N MET A 23 9.31 6.82 2.07
CA MET A 23 8.70 7.24 3.31
C MET A 23 7.48 6.37 3.65
N TRP A 24 7.51 5.76 4.83
CA TRP A 24 6.36 5.06 5.41
C TRP A 24 5.59 5.98 6.35
N TYR A 25 4.28 6.08 6.13
CA TYR A 25 3.34 6.73 7.04
C TYR A 25 2.64 5.66 7.89
N ASN A 26 2.81 5.70 9.20
CA ASN A 26 2.17 4.79 10.14
C ASN A 26 0.92 5.46 10.73
N HIS A 27 -0.23 4.82 10.57
CA HIS A 27 -1.50 5.27 11.10
C HIS A 27 -2.06 4.28 12.12
N THR A 28 -2.74 4.78 13.14
CA THR A 28 -3.55 3.97 14.04
C THR A 28 -4.98 4.49 13.98
N ALA A 29 -5.87 3.66 13.43
CA ALA A 29 -7.29 3.97 13.30
C ALA A 29 -7.93 4.16 14.68
N SER A 30 -9.06 4.88 14.72
CA SER A 30 -9.82 5.08 15.96
C SER A 30 -10.31 3.78 16.61
N CYS A 31 -10.50 2.71 15.82
CA CYS A 31 -10.81 1.37 16.32
C CYS A 31 -9.58 0.61 16.89
N GLY A 32 -8.40 1.23 16.95
CA GLY A 32 -7.18 0.66 17.52
C GLY A 32 -6.34 -0.17 16.55
N VAL A 33 -6.74 -0.29 15.28
CA VAL A 33 -5.98 -1.02 14.25
C VAL A 33 -4.86 -0.13 13.69
N SER A 34 -3.61 -0.60 13.77
CA SER A 34 -2.46 0.09 13.17
C SER A 34 -2.08 -0.48 11.79
N TYR A 35 -1.70 0.40 10.86
CA TYR A 35 -1.19 0.01 9.55
C TYR A 35 -0.26 1.07 8.94
N GLY A 36 0.59 0.64 8.01
CA GLY A 36 1.54 1.50 7.30
C GLY A 36 1.14 1.69 5.83
N LEU A 37 1.29 2.92 5.32
CA LEU A 37 1.16 3.26 3.91
C LEU A 37 2.51 3.75 3.37
N CYS A 38 2.83 3.35 2.15
CA CYS A 38 4.03 3.84 1.47
C CYS A 38 3.69 5.09 0.64
N PHE A 39 4.37 6.21 0.92
CA PHE A 39 4.09 7.48 0.25
C PHE A 39 4.34 7.42 -1.26
N ASP A 40 5.30 6.62 -1.72
CA ASP A 40 5.63 6.45 -3.14
C ASP A 40 4.47 5.90 -3.98
N ASN A 41 3.43 5.35 -3.34
CA ASN A 41 2.23 4.86 -4.01
C ASN A 41 1.19 5.95 -4.28
N TYR A 42 1.43 7.19 -3.84
CA TYR A 42 0.48 8.30 -3.93
C TYR A 42 1.10 9.51 -4.64
N THR A 43 0.28 10.22 -5.42
CA THR A 43 0.71 11.41 -6.15
C THR A 43 0.81 12.64 -5.24
N SER A 44 0.10 12.64 -4.11
CA SER A 44 0.03 13.75 -3.16
C SER A 44 -0.33 13.26 -1.74
N ILE A 45 -0.12 14.14 -0.75
CA ILE A 45 -0.55 13.88 0.64
C ILE A 45 -2.07 13.75 0.73
N ASP A 46 -2.82 14.56 -0.01
CA ASP A 46 -4.29 14.51 0.00
C ASP A 46 -4.82 13.17 -0.52
N ASP A 47 -4.17 12.59 -1.53
CA ASP A 47 -4.54 11.27 -2.06
C ASP A 47 -4.21 10.15 -1.08
N MET A 48 -3.10 10.27 -0.34
CA MET A 48 -2.79 9.36 0.76
C MET A 48 -3.82 9.46 1.89
N GLN A 49 -4.24 10.68 2.26
CA GLN A 49 -5.22 10.89 3.33
C GLN A 49 -6.59 10.30 2.98
N LYS A 50 -7.04 10.44 1.73
CA LYS A 50 -8.26 9.75 1.26
C LYS A 50 -8.15 8.23 1.43
N ALA A 51 -6.98 7.67 1.12
CA ALA A 51 -6.74 6.23 1.30
C ALA A 51 -6.75 5.81 2.78
N VAL A 52 -6.28 6.66 3.70
CA VAL A 52 -6.40 6.45 5.15
C VAL A 52 -7.87 6.43 5.55
N ASP A 53 -8.65 7.42 5.13
CA ASP A 53 -10.07 7.52 5.47
C ASP A 53 -10.87 6.31 4.96
N ASP A 54 -10.55 5.81 3.77
CA ASP A 54 -11.18 4.62 3.21
C ASP A 54 -10.71 3.33 3.89
N LEU A 55 -9.43 3.22 4.24
CA LEU A 55 -8.91 2.07 4.98
C LEU A 55 -9.46 2.00 6.40
N ASP A 56 -9.61 3.13 7.08
CA ASP A 56 -10.24 3.20 8.40
C ASP A 56 -11.68 2.68 8.34
N LYS A 57 -12.46 3.08 7.32
CA LYS A 57 -13.83 2.55 7.12
C LYS A 57 -13.87 1.05 6.85
N ILE A 58 -12.87 0.50 6.18
CA ILE A 58 -12.81 -0.94 5.85
C ILE A 58 -12.37 -1.76 7.06
N LYS A 59 -11.48 -1.22 7.89
CA LYS A 59 -10.86 -1.98 8.99
C LYS A 59 -11.61 -1.89 10.33
N CYS A 60 -12.56 -0.97 10.50
CA CYS A 60 -13.19 -0.68 11.79
C CYS A 60 -14.67 -1.12 11.96
#